data_AF-A0ABD6EQQ7-F1
#
_entry.id   AF-A0ABD6EQQ7-F1
#
_cell.length_a   1.000
_cell.length_b   1.000
_cell.length_c   1.000
_cell.angle_alpha   90.00
_cell.angle_beta   90.00
_cell.angle_gamma   90.00
#
_symmetry.space_group_name_H-M   'P 1'
#
loop_
_entity.id
_entity.type
_entity.pdbx_description
1 polymer ?
#
loop_
_entity_poly.entity_id
_entity_poly.type
_entity_poly.pdbx_seq_one_letter_code
_entity_poly.pdbx_strand_id
1 'polypeptide(L)'
;MEDMEEASEKVTEAESGESESLAAVKAYVAEIEARISAQLADRNSIDTASHLTESELRKMDSTLKRTTAFMKKLRSVGSAHCSAILADLEKINLSKFTEEMASSIAEAKLKMSDIVSVVTLCVRLSCLYSDFSTLLLAEFKKILPTRRSDKVTNPSKLRIDVRLFAELCLHGVFGKDGLHVLGSTISYLTLTDKVDHANVPILQSLCKGVAVDLMGLYQYSLKKEAEEKGLSLPVSNVTTPEQKNAFAHLMLEYRKSLIDHVNKELTEMNRLLRSIKHQIRTRGDASAEERNRLNETRMRYEKLVLNAAQLSEVLGTEMEKMVEEQSEDEEEEISAQEISRALQDGIISVWPDEDTRQFYESRMELRQIVPAILFQDSEQRTLEPVESEMDDVDVTGLEDIIEEDEVEDKETAALAAAAGVCEVRKVEDIK
;
A
#
# COMPACT_ATOMS: atom_id res chain seq x y z
N MET A 1 33.63 24.22 -29.28
CA MET A 1 34.18 24.75 -28.00
C MET A 1 33.10 24.63 -26.94
N GLU A 2 31.87 25.06 -27.25
CA GLU A 2 30.66 24.81 -26.43
C GLU A 2 30.40 23.32 -26.16
N ASP A 3 30.51 22.41 -27.14
CA ASP A 3 30.31 20.96 -26.90
C ASP A 3 31.35 20.31 -25.95
N MET A 4 32.54 20.91 -25.82
CA MET A 4 33.61 20.41 -24.94
C MET A 4 33.42 20.91 -23.50
N GLU A 5 32.81 22.08 -23.35
CA GLU A 5 32.49 22.71 -22.06
C GLU A 5 31.27 22.00 -21.43
N GLU A 6 30.24 21.70 -22.22
CA GLU A 6 29.04 20.96 -21.78
C GLU A 6 29.35 19.49 -21.39
N ALA A 7 30.32 18.87 -22.07
CA ALA A 7 30.81 17.52 -21.72
C ALA A 7 31.65 17.53 -20.44
N SER A 8 32.46 18.58 -20.23
CA SER A 8 33.22 18.77 -18.98
C SER A 8 32.30 18.99 -17.79
N GLU A 9 31.24 19.78 -17.96
CA GLU A 9 30.29 20.12 -16.90
C GLU A 9 29.46 18.89 -16.47
N LYS A 10 29.01 18.06 -17.43
CA LYS A 10 28.33 16.78 -17.15
C LYS A 10 29.20 15.76 -16.42
N VAL A 11 30.50 15.72 -16.71
CA VAL A 11 31.45 14.82 -16.02
C VAL A 11 31.66 15.30 -14.57
N THR A 12 31.81 16.61 -14.35
CA THR A 12 31.95 17.16 -12.99
C THR A 12 30.68 17.01 -12.15
N GLU A 13 29.49 17.14 -12.74
CA GLU A 13 28.22 16.88 -12.05
C GLU A 13 28.08 15.40 -11.69
N ALA A 14 28.42 14.48 -12.61
CA ALA A 14 28.40 13.04 -12.34
C ALA A 14 29.38 12.63 -11.23
N GLU A 15 30.63 13.13 -11.26
CA GLU A 15 31.63 12.87 -10.22
C GLU A 15 31.22 13.45 -8.84
N SER A 16 30.58 14.62 -8.84
CA SER A 16 30.05 15.23 -7.61
C SER A 16 28.89 14.41 -7.02
N GLY A 17 27.97 13.93 -7.86
CA GLY A 17 26.84 13.11 -7.45
C GLY A 17 27.25 11.72 -6.93
N GLU A 18 28.25 11.10 -7.55
CA GLU A 18 28.82 9.82 -7.08
C GLU A 18 29.48 9.96 -5.70
N SER A 19 30.21 11.06 -5.48
CA SER A 19 30.87 11.38 -4.21
C SER A 19 29.86 11.65 -3.08
N GLU A 20 28.79 12.43 -3.34
CA GLU A 20 27.73 12.71 -2.36
C GLU A 20 26.95 11.45 -1.98
N SER A 21 26.60 10.65 -2.97
CA SER A 21 25.91 9.37 -2.81
C SER A 21 26.78 8.41 -1.96
N LEU A 22 28.09 8.32 -2.24
CA LEU A 22 29.01 7.47 -1.45
C LEU A 22 29.10 7.93 0.02
N ALA A 23 29.09 9.24 0.26
CA ALA A 23 29.08 9.81 1.59
C ALA A 23 27.78 9.47 2.35
N ALA A 24 26.63 9.45 1.66
CA ALA A 24 25.34 9.08 2.25
C ALA A 24 25.31 7.63 2.73
N VAL A 25 25.79 6.67 1.91
CA VAL A 25 25.87 5.25 2.31
C VAL A 25 26.79 5.07 3.51
N LYS A 26 27.95 5.73 3.52
CA LYS A 26 28.89 5.66 4.66
C LYS A 26 28.31 6.25 5.93
N ALA A 27 27.60 7.38 5.83
CA ALA A 27 26.93 7.99 6.97
C ALA A 27 25.84 7.07 7.55
N TYR A 28 25.06 6.43 6.68
CA TYR A 28 24.06 5.43 7.08
C TYR A 28 24.71 4.23 7.79
N VAL A 29 25.77 3.66 7.21
CA VAL A 29 26.50 2.54 7.83
C VAL A 29 27.02 2.93 9.21
N ALA A 30 27.62 4.10 9.36
CA ALA A 30 28.12 4.60 10.64
C ALA A 30 26.99 4.80 11.68
N GLU A 31 25.81 5.27 11.26
CA GLU A 31 24.64 5.39 12.14
C GLU A 31 24.18 4.01 12.65
N ILE A 32 24.10 3.01 11.76
CA ILE A 32 23.71 1.64 12.11
C ILE A 32 24.72 1.01 13.07
N GLU A 33 26.02 1.14 12.80
CA GLU A 33 27.07 0.63 13.66
C GLU A 33 27.04 1.28 15.05
N ALA A 34 26.86 2.61 15.11
CA ALA A 34 26.72 3.32 16.38
C ALA A 34 25.50 2.84 17.16
N ARG A 35 24.37 2.59 16.48
CA ARG A 35 23.15 2.06 17.11
C ARG A 35 23.34 0.65 17.64
N ILE A 36 23.93 -0.26 16.86
CA ILE A 36 24.25 -1.63 17.28
C ILE A 36 25.17 -1.60 18.51
N SER A 37 26.21 -0.77 18.47
CA SER A 37 27.13 -0.63 19.60
C SER A 37 26.44 -0.13 20.86
N ALA A 38 25.54 0.85 20.74
CA ALA A 38 24.75 1.36 21.87
C ALA A 38 23.82 0.28 22.44
N GLN A 39 23.12 -0.47 21.59
CA GLN A 39 22.24 -1.57 22.00
C GLN A 39 23.01 -2.64 22.78
N LEU A 40 24.19 -3.07 22.29
CA LEU A 40 25.01 -4.06 22.98
C LEU A 40 25.57 -3.54 24.31
N ALA A 41 26.00 -2.27 24.36
CA ALA A 41 26.51 -1.65 25.58
C ALA A 41 25.42 -1.55 26.66
N ASP A 42 24.20 -1.19 26.28
CA ASP A 42 23.06 -1.11 27.18
C ASP A 42 22.67 -2.50 27.72
N ARG A 43 22.65 -3.52 26.85
CA ARG A 43 22.41 -4.91 27.27
C ARG A 43 23.43 -5.37 28.29
N ASN A 44 24.71 -5.15 28.02
CA ASN A 44 25.78 -5.49 28.96
C ASN A 44 25.63 -4.72 30.28
N SER A 45 25.22 -3.45 30.22
CA SER A 45 24.98 -2.62 31.41
C SER A 45 23.82 -3.13 32.26
N ILE A 46 22.78 -3.71 31.64
CA ILE A 46 21.66 -4.34 32.34
C ILE A 46 22.10 -5.70 32.92
N ASP A 47 22.77 -6.53 32.13
CA ASP A 47 23.21 -7.88 32.53
C ASP A 47 24.22 -7.84 33.69
N THR A 48 25.06 -6.81 33.73
CA THR A 48 26.07 -6.60 34.79
C THR A 48 25.61 -5.65 35.89
N ALA A 49 24.36 -5.17 35.85
CA ALA A 49 23.87 -4.19 36.81
C ALA A 49 23.83 -4.76 38.23
N SER A 50 24.50 -4.07 39.15
CA SER A 50 24.24 -4.22 40.58
C SER A 50 23.07 -3.30 40.96
N HIS A 51 21.89 -3.88 41.16
CA HIS A 51 20.72 -3.15 41.61
C HIS A 51 20.97 -2.41 42.93
N LEU A 52 20.23 -1.31 43.16
CA LEU A 52 20.38 -0.51 44.37
C LEU A 52 20.14 -1.36 45.62
N THR A 53 21.12 -1.38 46.51
CA THR A 53 21.01 -2.07 47.80
C THR A 53 20.17 -1.27 48.78
N GLU A 54 19.62 -1.93 49.80
CA GLU A 54 18.86 -1.25 50.86
C GLU A 54 19.69 -0.17 51.57
N SER A 55 21.00 -0.36 51.69
CA SER A 55 21.93 0.63 52.28
C SER A 55 22.03 1.91 51.44
N GLU A 56 22.09 1.76 50.11
CA GLU A 56 22.15 2.89 49.17
C GLU A 56 20.81 3.62 49.13
N LEU A 57 19.70 2.88 49.08
CA LEU A 57 18.34 3.43 49.10
C LEU A 57 18.06 4.28 50.35
N ARG A 58 18.65 3.92 51.50
CA ARG A 58 18.52 4.70 52.76
C ARG A 58 19.26 6.03 52.73
N LYS A 59 20.27 6.21 51.87
CA LYS A 59 21.03 7.47 51.72
C LYS A 59 20.34 8.45 50.78
N MET A 60 19.42 7.98 49.95
CA MET A 60 18.69 8.78 48.97
C MET A 60 17.50 9.51 49.60
N ASP A 61 17.06 10.60 48.98
CA ASP A 61 15.93 11.41 49.45
C ASP A 61 14.60 10.68 49.20
N SER A 62 13.87 10.36 50.27
CA SER A 62 12.54 9.73 50.21
C SER A 62 11.40 10.69 50.60
N THR A 63 11.64 12.00 50.59
CA THR A 63 10.62 12.99 50.96
C THR A 63 9.49 12.98 49.94
N LEU A 64 8.24 12.95 50.43
CA LEU A 64 7.05 12.90 49.57
C LEU A 64 7.01 14.05 48.56
N LYS A 65 7.51 15.23 48.94
CA LYS A 65 7.61 16.39 48.05
C LYS A 65 8.51 16.11 46.84
N ARG A 66 9.68 15.50 47.05
CA ARG A 66 10.64 15.18 45.98
C ARG A 66 10.14 14.06 45.09
N THR A 67 9.64 12.97 45.68
CA THR A 67 9.11 11.83 44.91
C THR A 67 7.88 12.23 44.09
N THR A 68 6.94 13.00 44.66
CA THR A 68 5.77 13.49 43.92
C THR A 68 6.15 14.45 42.79
N ALA A 69 7.14 15.32 43.01
CA ALA A 69 7.65 16.21 41.97
C ALA A 69 8.31 15.45 40.83
N PHE A 70 9.07 14.39 41.16
CA PHE A 70 9.64 13.47 40.18
C PHE A 70 8.54 12.78 39.35
N MET A 71 7.54 12.17 39.99
CA MET A 71 6.44 11.49 39.29
C MET A 71 5.65 12.45 38.38
N LYS A 72 5.45 13.70 38.80
CA LYS A 72 4.83 14.72 37.95
C LYS A 72 5.67 15.02 36.70
N LYS A 73 6.99 15.05 36.82
CA LYS A 73 7.92 15.25 35.70
C LYS A 73 7.93 14.03 34.76
N LEU A 74 7.86 12.82 35.32
CA LEU A 74 7.85 11.57 34.56
C LEU A 74 6.57 11.40 33.72
N ARG A 75 5.41 11.87 34.19
CA ARG A 75 4.17 11.85 33.38
C ARG A 75 4.25 12.65 32.07
N SER A 76 5.18 13.61 32.00
CA SER A 76 5.51 14.37 30.79
C SER A 76 6.86 13.96 30.22
N VAL A 77 7.23 12.68 30.34
CA VAL A 77 8.52 12.19 29.83
C VAL A 77 8.64 12.40 28.32
N GLY A 78 9.83 12.80 27.90
CA GLY A 78 10.23 13.10 26.53
C GLY A 78 11.64 13.69 26.50
N SER A 79 12.16 14.02 25.32
CA SER A 79 13.56 14.45 25.16
C SER A 79 13.91 15.71 25.98
N ALA A 80 12.98 16.65 26.14
CA ALA A 80 13.20 17.88 26.90
C ALA A 80 13.38 17.65 28.42
N HIS A 81 12.84 16.57 28.96
CA HIS A 81 12.82 16.32 30.41
C HIS A 81 13.73 15.15 30.83
N CYS A 82 14.15 14.29 29.90
CA CYS A 82 14.93 13.08 30.22
C CYS A 82 16.23 13.38 30.97
N SER A 83 17.02 14.38 30.56
CA SER A 83 18.27 14.73 31.26
C SER A 83 18.03 15.12 32.72
N ALA A 84 16.99 15.93 32.98
CA ALA A 84 16.62 16.32 34.34
C ALA A 84 16.04 15.16 35.17
N ILE A 85 15.34 14.21 34.53
CA ILE A 85 14.83 13.00 35.18
C ILE A 85 16.00 12.08 35.56
N LEU A 86 16.95 11.83 34.65
CA LEU A 86 18.14 11.02 34.89
C LEU A 86 18.98 11.55 36.06
N ALA A 87 19.17 12.87 36.14
CA ALA A 87 19.89 13.50 37.25
C ALA A 87 19.19 13.38 38.61
N ASP A 88 17.86 13.24 38.62
CA ASP A 88 17.06 13.04 39.82
C ASP A 88 17.08 11.57 40.28
N LEU A 89 17.24 10.59 39.35
CA LEU A 89 17.28 9.15 39.68
C LEU A 89 18.40 8.78 40.64
N GLU A 90 19.52 9.50 40.62
CA GLU A 90 20.67 9.23 41.50
C GLU A 90 20.48 9.78 42.91
N LYS A 91 19.46 10.63 43.11
CA LYS A 91 19.28 11.40 44.36
C LYS A 91 18.03 11.00 45.11
N ILE A 92 17.01 10.51 44.42
CA ILE A 92 15.67 10.26 44.97
C ILE A 92 15.43 8.76 45.09
N ASN A 93 14.98 8.31 46.27
CA ASN A 93 14.56 6.94 46.47
C ASN A 93 13.16 6.72 45.87
N LEU A 94 13.10 6.01 44.74
CA LEU A 94 11.84 5.72 44.02
C LEU A 94 11.43 4.23 44.11
N SER A 95 12.03 3.46 45.02
CA SER A 95 11.75 2.02 45.19
C SER A 95 10.26 1.71 45.40
N LYS A 96 9.51 2.61 46.04
CA LYS A 96 8.06 2.47 46.27
C LYS A 96 7.18 2.93 45.11
N PHE A 97 7.76 3.47 44.04
CA PHE A 97 7.06 4.08 42.91
C PHE A 97 7.33 3.35 41.59
N THR A 98 7.98 2.19 41.60
CA THR A 98 8.35 1.44 40.39
C THR A 98 7.16 1.09 39.51
N GLU A 99 6.03 0.67 40.08
CA GLU A 99 4.78 0.41 39.37
C GLU A 99 4.21 1.69 38.72
N GLU A 100 4.15 2.79 39.46
CA GLU A 100 3.65 4.08 38.94
C GLU A 100 4.59 4.63 37.85
N MET A 101 5.90 4.40 37.96
CA MET A 101 6.87 4.76 36.93
C MET A 101 6.64 3.96 35.65
N ALA A 102 6.44 2.64 35.76
CA ALA A 102 6.15 1.77 34.62
C ALA A 102 4.86 2.19 33.90
N SER A 103 3.77 2.41 34.64
CA SER A 103 2.49 2.88 34.08
C SER A 103 2.62 4.26 33.44
N SER A 104 3.30 5.21 34.11
CA SER A 104 3.48 6.56 33.57
C SER A 104 4.26 6.58 32.25
N ILE A 105 5.25 5.70 32.10
CA ILE A 105 6.04 5.58 30.87
C ILE A 105 5.22 4.94 29.74
N ALA A 106 4.47 3.86 30.02
CA ALA A 106 3.65 3.18 29.03
C ALA A 106 2.51 4.07 28.49
N GLU A 107 1.91 4.90 29.36
CA GLU A 107 0.82 5.81 29.01
C GLU A 107 1.28 7.14 28.41
N ALA A 108 2.59 7.41 28.43
CA ALA A 108 3.14 8.68 27.97
C ALA A 108 2.76 8.98 26.50
N LYS A 109 2.48 10.26 26.24
CA LYS A 109 2.22 10.78 24.89
C LYS A 109 3.54 11.20 24.26
N LEU A 110 4.21 10.24 23.65
CA LEU A 110 5.54 10.42 23.07
C LEU A 110 5.47 10.85 21.60
N LYS A 111 6.55 11.47 21.13
CA LYS A 111 6.85 11.67 19.70
C LYS A 111 7.94 10.70 19.27
N MET A 112 8.12 10.53 17.96
CA MET A 112 9.19 9.70 17.40
C MET A 112 10.58 10.16 17.85
N SER A 113 10.77 11.48 18.01
CA SER A 113 12.01 12.11 18.50
C SER A 113 12.29 11.86 19.99
N ASP A 114 11.32 11.35 20.75
CA ASP A 114 11.48 11.09 22.18
C ASP A 114 12.02 9.69 22.47
N ILE A 115 11.94 8.77 21.49
CA ILE A 115 12.18 7.34 21.69
C ILE A 115 13.58 7.07 22.25
N VAL A 116 14.63 7.64 21.65
CA VAL A 116 16.01 7.43 22.09
C VAL A 116 16.18 7.85 23.56
N SER A 117 15.71 9.04 23.92
CA SER A 117 15.80 9.57 25.29
C SER A 117 15.04 8.71 26.31
N VAL A 118 13.85 8.23 25.93
CA VAL A 118 13.01 7.36 26.77
C VAL A 118 13.65 5.97 26.93
N VAL A 119 14.26 5.42 25.87
CA VAL A 119 15.00 4.16 25.94
C VAL A 119 16.16 4.27 26.92
N THR A 120 16.97 5.34 26.82
CA THR A 120 18.06 5.59 27.79
C THR A 120 17.54 5.67 29.23
N LEU A 121 16.41 6.32 29.46
CA LEU A 121 15.77 6.36 30.78
C LEU A 121 15.35 4.98 31.27
N CYS A 122 14.71 4.18 30.42
CA CYS A 122 14.26 2.83 30.75
C CYS A 122 15.43 1.87 31.01
N VAL A 123 16.52 1.97 30.24
CA VAL A 123 17.75 1.21 30.49
C VAL A 123 18.29 1.55 31.87
N ARG A 124 18.40 2.85 32.20
CA ARG A 124 18.89 3.29 33.52
C ARG A 124 18.00 2.80 34.66
N LEU A 125 16.68 2.88 34.51
CA LEU A 125 15.72 2.37 35.50
C LEU A 125 15.85 0.85 35.69
N SER A 126 16.08 0.11 34.61
CA SER A 126 16.29 -1.35 34.63
C SER A 126 17.58 -1.73 35.36
N CYS A 127 18.66 -0.96 35.20
CA CYS A 127 19.88 -1.16 35.99
C CYS A 127 19.65 -0.91 37.50
N LEU A 128 18.86 0.12 37.85
CA LEU A 128 18.67 0.53 39.24
C LEU A 128 17.68 -0.36 40.02
N TYR A 129 16.59 -0.79 39.38
CA TYR A 129 15.47 -1.48 40.02
C TYR A 129 15.18 -2.81 39.32
N SER A 130 15.40 -3.93 40.02
CA SER A 130 15.27 -5.30 39.47
C SER A 130 13.91 -5.60 38.84
N ASP A 131 12.84 -5.09 39.44
CA ASP A 131 11.47 -5.46 39.06
C ASP A 131 10.92 -4.54 37.96
N PHE A 132 11.62 -3.45 37.62
CA PHE A 132 11.12 -2.41 36.71
C PHE A 132 10.82 -2.96 35.32
N SER A 133 11.73 -3.76 34.74
CA SER A 133 11.55 -4.36 33.41
C SER A 133 10.29 -5.24 33.33
N THR A 134 10.04 -6.03 34.37
CA THR A 134 8.88 -6.93 34.46
C THR A 134 7.58 -6.14 34.58
N LEU A 135 7.57 -5.10 35.42
CA LEU A 135 6.42 -4.21 35.58
C LEU A 135 6.10 -3.46 34.29
N LEU A 136 7.13 -2.89 33.64
CA LEU A 136 6.96 -2.17 32.38
C LEU A 136 6.46 -3.10 31.27
N LEU A 137 6.96 -4.33 31.17
CA LEU A 137 6.46 -5.32 30.21
C LEU A 137 4.98 -5.65 30.46
N ALA A 138 4.56 -5.74 31.73
CA ALA A 138 3.15 -5.99 32.07
C ALA A 138 2.24 -4.85 31.60
N GLU A 139 2.68 -3.60 31.69
CA GLU A 139 1.95 -2.45 31.15
C GLU A 139 1.88 -2.47 29.62
N PHE A 140 2.99 -2.79 28.94
CA PHE A 140 3.00 -2.90 27.48
C PHE A 140 2.07 -4.01 26.96
N LYS A 141 1.96 -5.15 27.67
CA LYS A 141 1.02 -6.24 27.32
C LYS A 141 -0.45 -5.82 27.37
N LYS A 142 -0.81 -4.75 28.11
CA LYS A 142 -2.19 -4.23 28.16
C LYS A 142 -2.50 -3.32 26.97
N ILE A 143 -1.50 -2.63 26.42
CA ILE A 143 -1.67 -1.63 25.35
C ILE A 143 -1.36 -2.18 23.96
N LEU A 144 -0.48 -3.17 23.83
CA LEU A 144 -0.13 -3.77 22.56
C LEU A 144 -1.13 -4.86 22.18
N PRO A 145 -1.69 -4.82 20.95
CA PRO A 145 -2.58 -5.86 20.50
C PRO A 145 -1.79 -7.14 20.23
N THR A 146 -2.28 -8.27 20.72
CA THR A 146 -1.66 -9.59 20.53
C THR A 146 -2.68 -10.67 20.17
N ARG A 147 -3.95 -10.45 20.46
CA ARG A 147 -5.05 -11.39 20.20
C ARG A 147 -5.93 -10.85 19.08
N ARG A 148 -6.49 -11.74 18.27
CA ARG A 148 -7.41 -11.34 17.18
C ARG A 148 -8.66 -10.59 17.65
N SER A 149 -9.02 -10.71 18.93
CA SER A 149 -10.14 -9.98 19.55
C SER A 149 -9.80 -8.53 19.90
N ASP A 150 -8.52 -8.16 19.92
CA ASP A 150 -8.07 -6.84 20.31
C ASP A 150 -8.50 -5.82 19.26
N LYS A 151 -8.72 -4.58 19.68
CA LYS A 151 -9.09 -3.48 18.77
C LYS A 151 -8.06 -2.37 18.86
N VAL A 152 -7.55 -1.96 17.71
CA VAL A 152 -6.65 -0.81 17.61
C VAL A 152 -7.50 0.47 17.70
N THR A 153 -7.50 1.11 18.87
CA THR A 153 -8.26 2.35 19.10
C THR A 153 -7.54 3.59 18.58
N ASN A 154 -6.20 3.62 18.68
CA ASN A 154 -5.39 4.76 18.24
C ASN A 154 -4.17 4.28 17.43
N PRO A 155 -4.29 4.16 16.10
CA PRO A 155 -3.19 3.75 15.22
C PRO A 155 -1.96 4.66 15.33
N SER A 156 -2.16 5.97 15.52
CA SER A 156 -1.06 6.94 15.62
C SER A 156 -0.21 6.77 16.88
N LYS A 157 -0.85 6.48 18.03
CA LYS A 157 -0.13 6.13 19.25
C LYS A 157 0.50 4.75 19.14
N LEU A 158 -0.24 3.76 18.63
CA LEU A 158 0.28 2.39 18.46
C LEU A 158 1.55 2.35 17.61
N ARG A 159 1.64 3.19 16.56
CA ARG A 159 2.87 3.36 15.76
C ARG A 159 4.10 3.71 16.59
N ILE A 160 3.94 4.59 17.58
CA ILE A 160 5.04 5.02 18.46
C ILE A 160 5.30 3.97 19.52
N ASP A 161 4.26 3.39 20.11
CA ASP A 161 4.37 2.38 21.15
C ASP A 161 5.06 1.11 20.65
N VAL A 162 4.70 0.62 19.45
CA VAL A 162 5.37 -0.55 18.82
C VAL A 162 6.83 -0.25 18.53
N ARG A 163 7.14 0.98 18.09
CA ARG A 163 8.53 1.38 17.84
C ARG A 163 9.33 1.45 19.13
N LEU A 164 8.81 2.11 20.17
CA LEU A 164 9.46 2.17 21.48
C LEU A 164 9.65 0.76 22.07
N PHE A 165 8.62 -0.08 21.99
CA PHE A 165 8.69 -1.45 22.50
C PHE A 165 9.77 -2.28 21.81
N ALA A 166 9.91 -2.15 20.49
CA ALA A 166 10.97 -2.81 19.74
C ALA A 166 12.37 -2.33 20.15
N GLU A 167 12.58 -1.02 20.31
CA GLU A 167 13.86 -0.49 20.80
C GLU A 167 14.17 -0.99 22.22
N LEU A 168 13.19 -0.97 23.14
CA LEU A 168 13.37 -1.51 24.48
C LEU A 168 13.74 -3.01 24.48
N CYS A 169 13.18 -3.80 23.55
CA CYS A 169 13.59 -5.19 23.37
C CYS A 169 15.04 -5.30 22.89
N LEU A 170 15.45 -4.48 21.92
CA LEU A 170 16.80 -4.51 21.34
C LEU A 170 17.88 -4.05 22.32
N HIS A 171 17.58 -3.07 23.17
CA HIS A 171 18.42 -2.61 24.28
C HIS A 171 18.39 -3.56 25.50
N GLY A 172 17.65 -4.68 25.44
CA GLY A 172 17.67 -5.73 26.46
C GLY A 172 16.74 -5.54 27.65
N VAL A 173 15.91 -4.49 27.68
CA VAL A 173 15.04 -4.19 28.83
C VAL A 173 14.08 -5.34 29.13
N PHE A 174 13.50 -5.99 28.11
CA PHE A 174 12.47 -7.02 28.28
C PHE A 174 12.93 -8.46 28.06
N GLY A 175 14.20 -8.69 27.74
CA GLY A 175 14.74 -10.02 27.45
C GLY A 175 13.95 -10.80 26.38
N LYS A 176 13.86 -12.13 26.56
CA LYS A 176 13.19 -13.04 25.59
C LYS A 176 11.68 -12.88 25.55
N ASP A 177 11.05 -12.61 26.70
CA ASP A 177 9.60 -12.45 26.80
C ASP A 177 9.11 -11.23 26.03
N GLY A 178 9.89 -10.14 26.03
CA GLY A 178 9.63 -8.96 25.21
C GLY A 178 9.60 -9.28 23.71
N LEU A 179 10.59 -10.03 23.21
CA LEU A 179 10.63 -10.42 21.80
C LEU A 179 9.43 -11.31 21.41
N HIS A 180 8.97 -12.19 22.30
CA HIS A 180 7.77 -12.98 22.05
C HIS A 180 6.51 -12.10 21.94
N VAL A 181 6.36 -11.11 22.82
CA VAL A 181 5.24 -10.13 22.73
C VAL A 181 5.34 -9.32 21.44
N LEU A 182 6.54 -8.85 21.07
CA LEU A 182 6.76 -8.09 19.83
C LEU A 182 6.37 -8.93 18.60
N GLY A 183 6.79 -10.20 18.56
CA GLY A 183 6.41 -11.15 17.50
C GLY A 183 4.91 -11.38 17.43
N SER A 184 4.25 -11.50 18.58
CA SER A 184 2.79 -11.64 18.67
C SER A 184 2.08 -10.39 18.16
N THR A 185 2.58 -9.20 18.48
CA THR A 185 2.02 -7.92 18.03
C THR A 185 2.20 -7.71 16.53
N ILE A 186 3.39 -7.98 15.99
CA ILE A 186 3.62 -7.92 14.54
C ILE A 186 2.73 -8.94 13.83
N SER A 187 2.64 -10.16 14.35
CA SER A 187 1.74 -11.20 13.80
C SER A 187 0.28 -10.77 13.83
N TYR A 188 -0.18 -10.12 14.91
CA TYR A 188 -1.52 -9.54 14.96
C TYR A 188 -1.69 -8.49 13.85
N LEU A 189 -0.78 -7.54 13.74
CA LEU A 189 -0.86 -6.43 12.78
C LEU A 189 -0.85 -6.93 11.32
N THR A 190 -0.08 -7.97 11.00
CA THR A 190 0.01 -8.50 9.64
C THR A 190 -1.12 -9.46 9.30
N LEU A 191 -1.56 -10.30 10.25
CA LEU A 191 -2.54 -11.35 9.96
C LEU A 191 -4.00 -10.87 10.02
N THR A 192 -4.28 -9.79 10.76
CA THR A 192 -5.63 -9.21 10.86
C THR A 192 -5.93 -8.21 9.73
N ASP A 193 -4.92 -7.73 9.03
CA ASP A 193 -5.02 -6.63 8.09
C ASP A 193 -4.75 -7.08 6.64
N LYS A 194 -5.62 -7.96 6.13
CA LYS A 194 -5.48 -8.52 4.78
C LYS A 194 -6.33 -7.83 3.72
N VAL A 195 -7.27 -6.98 4.13
CA VAL A 195 -8.25 -6.34 3.24
C VAL A 195 -7.92 -4.88 3.03
N ASP A 196 -7.80 -4.07 4.07
CA ASP A 196 -7.60 -2.62 3.91
C ASP A 196 -6.12 -2.19 3.92
N HIS A 197 -5.23 -3.04 4.43
CA HIS A 197 -3.82 -2.76 4.67
C HIS A 197 -3.60 -1.46 5.48
N ALA A 198 -4.46 -1.23 6.47
CA ALA A 198 -4.46 -0.03 7.30
C ALA A 198 -3.23 0.08 8.22
N ASN A 199 -2.57 -1.03 8.53
CA ASN A 199 -1.42 -1.11 9.43
C ASN A 199 -0.07 -0.85 8.72
N VAL A 200 -0.04 -0.67 7.38
CA VAL A 200 1.21 -0.39 6.65
C VAL A 200 2.01 0.76 7.27
N PRO A 201 1.42 1.93 7.62
CA PRO A 201 2.19 3.04 8.20
C PRO A 201 2.80 2.72 9.58
N ILE A 202 2.17 1.84 10.35
CA ILE A 202 2.68 1.36 11.65
C ILE A 202 3.93 0.51 11.42
N LEU A 203 3.80 -0.48 10.55
CA LEU A 203 4.85 -1.45 10.23
C LEU A 203 6.02 -0.79 9.49
N GLN A 204 5.75 0.13 8.57
CA GLN A 204 6.78 0.92 7.89
C GLN A 204 7.61 1.74 8.88
N SER A 205 6.98 2.39 9.86
CA SER A 205 7.68 3.16 10.90
C SER A 205 8.55 2.28 11.79
N LEU A 206 8.14 1.05 12.05
CA LEU A 206 8.94 0.07 12.76
C LEU A 206 10.18 -0.29 11.91
N CYS A 207 9.98 -0.78 10.68
CA CYS A 207 11.07 -1.23 9.84
C CYS A 207 12.09 -0.12 9.54
N LYS A 208 11.66 1.14 9.33
CA LYS A 208 12.54 2.28 9.02
C LYS A 208 13.68 2.53 10.01
N GLY A 209 13.65 1.97 11.21
CA GLY A 209 14.82 2.11 12.07
C GLY A 209 15.11 0.96 13.02
N VAL A 210 14.39 -0.16 12.95
CA VAL A 210 14.86 -1.41 13.57
C VAL A 210 14.97 -2.59 12.60
N ALA A 211 14.75 -2.40 11.29
CA ALA A 211 14.79 -3.53 10.33
C ALA A 211 16.13 -4.28 10.33
N VAL A 212 17.26 -3.58 10.38
CA VAL A 212 18.59 -4.20 10.39
C VAL A 212 18.79 -5.08 11.65
N ASP A 213 18.35 -4.57 12.79
CA ASP A 213 18.57 -5.20 14.10
C ASP A 213 17.57 -6.32 14.39
N LEU A 214 16.32 -6.17 13.96
CA LEU A 214 15.23 -7.11 14.23
C LEU A 214 15.03 -8.13 13.10
N MET A 215 15.30 -7.78 11.85
CA MET A 215 14.99 -8.59 10.66
C MET A 215 16.21 -8.87 9.80
N GLY A 216 17.32 -8.13 9.95
CA GLY A 216 18.48 -8.23 9.08
C GLY A 216 18.24 -7.70 7.66
N LEU A 217 17.24 -6.83 7.49
CA LEU A 217 16.88 -6.24 6.20
C LEU A 217 17.40 -4.80 6.11
N TYR A 218 17.84 -4.42 4.91
CA TYR A 218 18.25 -3.06 4.55
C TYR A 218 17.29 -2.48 3.54
N GLN A 219 17.26 -1.16 3.45
CA GLN A 219 16.51 -0.47 2.40
C GLN A 219 17.01 -0.87 1.01
N TYR A 220 16.09 -0.96 0.04
CA TYR A 220 16.41 -1.45 -1.31
C TYR A 220 17.38 -0.53 -2.03
N SER A 221 17.10 0.78 -2.04
CA SER A 221 17.99 1.79 -2.64
C SER A 221 19.42 1.72 -2.08
N LEU A 222 19.54 1.67 -0.75
CA LEU A 222 20.82 1.57 -0.06
C LEU A 222 21.57 0.29 -0.41
N LYS A 223 20.87 -0.84 -0.46
CA LYS A 223 21.47 -2.14 -0.80
C LYS A 223 22.06 -2.10 -2.22
N LYS A 224 21.29 -1.60 -3.18
CA LYS A 224 21.73 -1.45 -4.57
C LYS A 224 22.95 -0.53 -4.67
N GLU A 225 22.91 0.61 -3.99
CA GLU A 225 23.99 1.59 -4.01
C GLU A 225 25.28 1.04 -3.34
N ALA A 226 25.14 0.29 -2.24
CA ALA A 226 26.27 -0.37 -1.59
C ALA A 226 26.88 -1.46 -2.48
N GLU A 227 26.06 -2.23 -3.20
CA GLU A 227 26.50 -3.23 -4.17
C GLU A 227 27.25 -2.58 -5.35
N GLU A 228 26.71 -1.51 -5.94
CA GLU A 228 27.35 -0.75 -7.02
C GLU A 228 28.71 -0.19 -6.62
N LYS A 229 28.87 0.20 -5.34
CA LYS A 229 30.09 0.81 -4.80
C LYS A 229 31.03 -0.18 -4.10
N GLY A 230 30.68 -1.47 -4.07
CA GLY A 230 31.47 -2.51 -3.41
C GLY A 230 31.64 -2.31 -1.89
N LEU A 231 30.68 -1.67 -1.22
CA LEU A 231 30.69 -1.45 0.23
C LEU A 231 30.02 -2.61 0.97
N SER A 232 30.63 -3.06 2.07
CA SER A 232 30.03 -4.07 2.95
C SER A 232 29.07 -3.44 3.95
N LEU A 233 27.86 -3.99 4.06
CA LEU A 233 26.86 -3.56 5.05
C LEU A 233 27.06 -4.24 6.41
N PRO A 234 26.82 -3.54 7.53
CA PRO A 234 27.16 -4.00 8.88
C PRO A 234 26.14 -4.99 9.46
N VAL A 235 26.55 -6.23 9.76
CA VAL A 235 25.63 -7.25 10.29
C VAL A 235 25.40 -7.05 11.80
N SER A 236 24.15 -6.78 12.18
CA SER A 236 23.74 -6.71 13.60
C SER A 236 23.78 -8.09 14.26
N ASN A 237 24.34 -8.19 15.46
CA ASN A 237 24.39 -9.42 16.28
C ASN A 237 23.50 -9.34 17.54
N VAL A 238 22.61 -8.34 17.60
CA VAL A 238 21.74 -8.06 18.75
C VAL A 238 20.64 -9.11 18.92
N THR A 239 20.16 -9.69 17.82
CA THR A 239 19.17 -10.78 17.77
C THR A 239 19.74 -11.98 17.01
N THR A 240 19.22 -13.18 17.28
CA THR A 240 19.73 -14.39 16.60
C THR A 240 19.24 -14.46 15.15
N PRO A 241 19.98 -15.14 14.25
CA PRO A 241 19.56 -15.30 12.85
C PRO A 241 18.16 -15.92 12.71
N GLU A 242 17.80 -16.88 13.57
CA GLU A 242 16.48 -17.53 13.56
C GLU A 242 15.37 -16.55 13.90
N GLN A 243 15.60 -15.69 14.90
CA GLN A 243 14.66 -14.63 15.27
C GLN A 243 14.49 -13.64 14.13
N LYS A 244 15.60 -13.21 13.51
CA LYS A 244 15.57 -12.30 12.35
C LYS A 244 14.75 -12.87 11.21
N ASN A 245 14.99 -14.13 10.86
CA ASN A 245 14.27 -14.81 9.80
C ASN A 245 12.77 -14.91 10.10
N ALA A 246 12.37 -15.16 11.35
CA ALA A 246 10.97 -15.20 11.75
C ALA A 246 10.28 -13.83 11.57
N PHE A 247 10.90 -12.73 12.02
CA PHE A 247 10.35 -11.39 11.83
C PHE A 247 10.33 -10.97 10.36
N ALA A 248 11.41 -11.25 9.61
CA ALA A 248 11.50 -10.96 8.19
C ALA A 248 10.40 -11.70 7.41
N HIS A 249 10.17 -12.98 7.72
CA HIS A 249 9.14 -13.78 7.07
C HIS A 249 7.73 -13.18 7.25
N LEU A 250 7.36 -12.77 8.48
CA LEU A 250 6.08 -12.13 8.74
C LEU A 250 5.86 -10.85 7.91
N MET A 251 6.91 -10.03 7.78
CA MET A 251 6.83 -8.78 7.03
C MET A 251 6.80 -9.00 5.52
N LEU A 252 7.58 -9.94 5.01
CA LEU A 252 7.60 -10.26 3.58
C LEU A 252 6.28 -10.91 3.14
N GLU A 253 5.66 -11.76 3.97
CA GLU A 253 4.34 -12.33 3.69
C GLU A 253 3.25 -11.25 3.71
N TYR A 254 3.33 -10.28 4.62
CA TYR A 254 2.43 -9.13 4.63
C TYR A 254 2.61 -8.25 3.38
N ARG A 255 3.85 -8.00 2.96
CA ARG A 255 4.16 -7.31 1.69
C ARG A 255 3.53 -8.04 0.52
N LYS A 256 3.68 -9.36 0.43
CA LYS A 256 3.07 -10.17 -0.62
C LYS A 256 1.55 -10.00 -0.66
N SER A 257 0.88 -10.09 0.50
CA SER A 257 -0.56 -9.84 0.59
C SER A 257 -0.96 -8.43 0.15
N LEU A 258 -0.11 -7.43 0.38
CA LEU A 258 -0.33 -6.05 -0.08
C LEU A 258 -0.21 -5.94 -1.60
N ILE A 259 0.81 -6.56 -2.21
CA ILE A 259 0.98 -6.60 -3.67
C ILE A 259 -0.20 -7.32 -4.33
N ASP A 260 -0.65 -8.45 -3.77
CA ASP A 260 -1.84 -9.16 -4.24
C ASP A 260 -3.09 -8.28 -4.19
N HIS A 261 -3.21 -7.40 -3.19
CA HIS A 261 -4.32 -6.46 -3.10
C HIS A 261 -4.19 -5.31 -4.12
N VAL A 262 -3.00 -4.76 -4.32
CA VAL A 262 -2.74 -3.76 -5.38
C VAL A 262 -3.16 -4.32 -6.74
N ASN A 263 -2.77 -5.55 -7.07
CA ASN A 263 -3.15 -6.21 -8.31
C ASN A 263 -4.67 -6.37 -8.46
N LYS A 264 -5.37 -6.75 -7.38
CA LYS A 264 -6.84 -6.85 -7.39
C LYS A 264 -7.53 -5.51 -7.67
N GLU A 265 -7.08 -4.44 -7.02
CA GLU A 265 -7.64 -3.10 -7.26
C GLU A 265 -7.31 -2.59 -8.67
N LEU A 266 -6.13 -2.94 -9.22
CA LEU A 266 -5.79 -2.66 -10.62
C LEU A 266 -6.74 -3.37 -11.59
N THR A 267 -7.01 -4.67 -11.39
CA THR A 267 -7.96 -5.42 -12.22
C THR A 267 -9.37 -4.83 -12.13
N GLU A 268 -9.85 -4.44 -10.94
CA GLU A 268 -11.16 -3.79 -10.78
C GLU A 268 -11.19 -2.41 -11.46
N MET A 269 -10.13 -1.61 -11.34
CA MET A 269 -10.01 -0.31 -12.02
C MET A 269 -10.08 -0.49 -13.54
N ASN A 270 -9.34 -1.45 -14.10
CA ASN A 270 -9.35 -1.75 -15.53
C ASN A 270 -10.73 -2.23 -16.00
N ARG A 271 -11.43 -3.05 -15.19
CA ARG A 271 -12.81 -3.48 -15.47
C ARG A 271 -13.78 -2.30 -15.53
N LEU A 272 -13.67 -1.35 -14.60
CA LEU A 272 -14.52 -0.14 -14.59
C LEU A 272 -14.20 0.78 -15.78
N LEU A 273 -12.93 0.94 -16.14
CA LEU A 273 -12.51 1.70 -17.33
C LEU A 273 -13.11 1.11 -18.61
N ARG A 274 -13.03 -0.22 -18.78
CA ARG A 274 -13.66 -0.95 -19.90
C ARG A 274 -15.17 -0.70 -19.96
N SER A 275 -15.87 -0.87 -18.84
CA SER A 275 -17.33 -0.64 -18.75
C SER A 275 -17.71 0.78 -19.18
N ILE A 276 -16.99 1.78 -18.68
CA ILE A 276 -17.24 3.19 -19.01
C ILE A 276 -16.97 3.48 -20.49
N LYS A 277 -15.87 2.96 -21.04
CA LYS A 277 -15.53 3.11 -22.48
C LYS A 277 -16.62 2.50 -23.36
N HIS A 278 -17.10 1.31 -23.00
CA HIS A 278 -18.19 0.64 -23.70
C HIS A 278 -19.50 1.44 -23.64
N GLN A 279 -19.87 1.99 -22.48
CA GLN A 279 -21.07 2.83 -22.35
C GLN A 279 -20.98 4.10 -23.18
N ILE A 280 -19.83 4.77 -23.18
CA ILE A 280 -19.61 5.96 -24.02
C ILE A 280 -19.75 5.60 -25.49
N ARG A 281 -19.26 4.44 -25.93
CA ARG A 281 -19.40 3.98 -27.33
C ARG A 281 -20.87 3.71 -27.70
N THR A 282 -21.58 2.95 -26.87
CA THR A 282 -22.93 2.46 -27.21
C THR A 282 -24.01 3.50 -26.95
N ARG A 283 -23.85 4.35 -25.92
CA ARG A 283 -24.87 5.31 -25.45
C ARG A 283 -24.44 6.78 -25.55
N GLY A 284 -23.18 7.07 -25.88
CA GLY A 284 -22.64 8.43 -25.98
C GLY A 284 -22.20 9.05 -24.65
N ASP A 285 -22.61 8.50 -23.51
CA ASP A 285 -22.22 8.96 -22.18
C ASP A 285 -22.16 7.80 -21.16
N ALA A 286 -21.40 7.97 -20.09
CA ALA A 286 -21.34 7.06 -18.95
C ALA A 286 -22.01 7.66 -17.72
N SER A 287 -22.64 6.83 -16.89
CA SER A 287 -23.32 7.32 -15.67
C SER A 287 -22.35 8.03 -14.72
N ALA A 288 -22.84 9.09 -14.05
CA ALA A 288 -22.10 9.79 -13.01
C ALA A 288 -21.71 8.85 -11.84
N GLU A 289 -22.52 7.83 -11.55
CA GLU A 289 -22.24 6.84 -10.51
C GLU A 289 -21.02 5.97 -10.84
N GLU A 290 -20.90 5.51 -12.08
CA GLU A 290 -19.74 4.72 -12.52
C GLU A 290 -18.46 5.55 -12.54
N ARG A 291 -18.54 6.80 -12.98
CA ARG A 291 -17.41 7.75 -12.92
C ARG A 291 -16.96 7.97 -11.47
N ASN A 292 -17.89 8.10 -10.52
CA ASN A 292 -17.56 8.23 -9.11
C ASN A 292 -16.91 6.95 -8.57
N ARG A 293 -17.45 5.78 -8.89
CA ARG A 293 -16.88 4.48 -8.49
C ARG A 293 -15.47 4.26 -9.05
N LEU A 294 -15.22 4.68 -10.30
CA LEU A 294 -13.88 4.66 -10.90
C LEU A 294 -12.92 5.59 -10.13
N ASN A 295 -13.34 6.82 -9.84
CA ASN A 295 -12.53 7.78 -9.08
C ASN A 295 -12.20 7.26 -7.67
N GLU A 296 -13.15 6.67 -6.97
CA GLU A 296 -12.92 6.03 -5.67
C GLU A 296 -11.93 4.87 -5.74
N THR A 297 -12.06 4.01 -6.75
CA THR A 297 -11.17 2.86 -6.97
C THR A 297 -9.76 3.33 -7.34
N ARG A 298 -9.63 4.35 -8.19
CA ARG A 298 -8.35 4.98 -8.52
C ARG A 298 -7.66 5.53 -7.26
N MET A 299 -8.39 6.28 -6.43
CA MET A 299 -7.82 6.82 -5.18
C MET A 299 -7.35 5.72 -4.22
N ARG A 300 -8.07 4.60 -4.12
CA ARG A 300 -7.63 3.43 -3.32
C ARG A 300 -6.39 2.78 -3.91
N TYR A 301 -6.37 2.54 -5.23
CA TYR A 301 -5.24 1.96 -5.94
C TYR A 301 -3.96 2.80 -5.77
N GLU A 302 -4.03 4.11 -6.02
CA GLU A 302 -2.88 5.02 -5.88
C GLU A 302 -2.31 4.99 -4.45
N LYS A 303 -3.18 4.99 -3.44
CA LYS A 303 -2.79 4.87 -2.04
C LYS A 303 -2.09 3.54 -1.74
N LEU A 304 -2.61 2.42 -2.26
CA LEU A 304 -2.03 1.10 -2.04
C LEU A 304 -0.69 0.96 -2.77
N VAL A 305 -0.55 1.46 -3.99
CA VAL A 305 0.72 1.49 -4.74
C VAL A 305 1.77 2.28 -3.97
N LEU A 306 1.43 3.46 -3.45
CA LEU A 306 2.34 4.27 -2.64
C LEU A 306 2.80 3.50 -1.40
N ASN A 307 1.85 2.89 -0.68
CA ASN A 307 2.14 2.08 0.50
C ASN A 307 3.01 0.86 0.18
N ALA A 308 2.74 0.18 -0.95
CA ALA A 308 3.48 -1.00 -1.40
C ALA A 308 4.91 -0.64 -1.81
N ALA A 309 5.10 0.45 -2.55
CA ALA A 309 6.42 0.94 -2.93
C ALA A 309 7.24 1.30 -1.67
N GLN A 310 6.62 2.04 -0.75
CA GLN A 310 7.27 2.44 0.51
C GLN A 310 7.60 1.26 1.43
N LEU A 311 6.74 0.24 1.51
CA LEU A 311 7.00 -0.95 2.30
C LEU A 311 8.09 -1.81 1.65
N SER A 312 8.03 -2.01 0.33
CA SER A 312 9.03 -2.77 -0.43
C SER A 312 10.42 -2.14 -0.33
N GLU A 313 10.49 -0.81 -0.44
CA GLU A 313 11.73 -0.04 -0.25
C GLU A 313 12.35 -0.32 1.12
N VAL A 314 11.57 -0.28 2.20
CA VAL A 314 12.09 -0.48 3.56
C VAL A 314 12.44 -1.94 3.84
N LEU A 315 11.80 -2.90 3.17
CA LEU A 315 12.08 -4.33 3.31
C LEU A 315 13.22 -4.83 2.40
N GLY A 316 13.78 -3.96 1.54
CA GLY A 316 14.90 -4.33 0.68
C GLY A 316 14.49 -5.14 -0.54
N THR A 317 13.21 -5.05 -0.94
CA THR A 317 12.67 -5.74 -2.11
C THR A 317 12.31 -4.74 -3.19
N GLU A 318 12.65 -5.04 -4.45
CA GLU A 318 12.22 -4.24 -5.59
C GLU A 318 10.69 -4.28 -5.73
N MET A 319 10.10 -3.12 -6.04
CA MET A 319 8.67 -3.04 -6.33
C MET A 319 8.39 -3.65 -7.71
N GLU A 320 7.44 -4.57 -7.79
CA GLU A 320 7.05 -5.16 -9.07
C GLU A 320 6.37 -4.11 -9.97
N LYS A 321 6.70 -4.10 -11.28
CA LYS A 321 6.02 -3.22 -12.25
C LYS A 321 4.60 -3.74 -12.47
N MET A 322 3.63 -2.86 -12.23
CA MET A 322 2.23 -3.13 -12.52
C MET A 322 2.03 -3.16 -14.03
N VAL A 323 1.56 -4.29 -14.57
CA VAL A 323 1.23 -4.42 -15.98
C VAL A 323 -0.23 -4.04 -16.14
N GLU A 324 -0.50 -2.96 -16.86
CA GLU A 324 -1.86 -2.64 -17.27
C GLU A 324 -2.33 -3.68 -18.28
N GLU A 325 -3.41 -4.39 -17.95
CA GLU A 325 -4.09 -5.24 -18.92
C GLU A 325 -4.69 -4.35 -20.00
N GLN A 326 -4.23 -4.51 -21.24
CA GLN A 326 -4.90 -3.92 -22.40
C GLN A 326 -6.33 -4.44 -22.43
N SER A 327 -7.26 -3.55 -22.73
CA SER A 327 -8.66 -3.98 -22.89
C SER A 327 -8.86 -4.71 -24.22
N GLU A 328 -9.70 -5.75 -24.24
CA GLU A 328 -10.14 -6.39 -25.51
C GLU A 328 -10.68 -5.33 -26.48
N ASP A 329 -11.34 -4.29 -25.96
CA ASP A 329 -11.84 -3.14 -26.73
C ASP A 329 -10.72 -2.27 -27.34
N GLU A 330 -9.54 -2.16 -26.71
CA GLU A 330 -8.38 -1.46 -27.28
C GLU A 330 -7.72 -2.31 -28.36
N GLU A 331 -7.66 -3.63 -28.19
CA GLU A 331 -7.19 -4.52 -29.25
C GLU A 331 -8.13 -4.50 -30.45
N GLU A 332 -9.45 -4.49 -30.23
CA GLU A 332 -10.46 -4.31 -31.28
C GLU A 332 -10.36 -2.93 -31.94
N GLU A 333 -10.10 -1.87 -31.19
CA GLU A 333 -9.94 -0.51 -31.74
C GLU A 333 -8.65 -0.40 -32.58
N ILE A 334 -7.54 -0.96 -32.11
CA ILE A 334 -6.29 -1.04 -32.86
C ILE A 334 -6.52 -1.84 -34.15
N SER A 335 -7.20 -2.99 -34.05
CA SER A 335 -7.57 -3.82 -35.20
C SER A 335 -8.49 -3.08 -36.18
N ALA A 336 -9.51 -2.37 -35.70
CA ALA A 336 -10.41 -1.58 -36.54
C ALA A 336 -9.67 -0.40 -37.22
N GLN A 337 -8.74 0.24 -36.52
CA GLN A 337 -7.88 1.28 -37.09
C GLN A 337 -6.92 0.70 -38.13
N GLU A 338 -6.37 -0.50 -37.90
CA GLU A 338 -5.53 -1.22 -38.87
C GLU A 338 -6.32 -1.62 -40.11
N ILE A 339 -7.55 -2.14 -39.95
CA ILE A 339 -8.46 -2.45 -41.06
C ILE A 339 -8.81 -1.19 -41.84
N SER A 340 -9.11 -0.09 -41.16
CA SER A 340 -9.42 1.21 -41.79
C SER A 340 -8.24 1.77 -42.58
N ARG A 341 -7.01 1.65 -42.05
CA ARG A 341 -5.78 2.00 -42.78
C ARG A 341 -5.56 1.09 -43.98
N ALA A 342 -5.69 -0.21 -43.81
CA ALA A 342 -5.54 -1.17 -44.90
C ALA A 342 -6.61 -1.00 -46.00
N LEU A 343 -7.79 -0.50 -45.64
CA LEU A 343 -8.82 -0.09 -46.60
C LEU A 343 -8.44 1.19 -47.34
N GLN A 344 -7.89 2.21 -46.65
CA GLN A 344 -7.37 3.43 -47.30
C GLN A 344 -6.18 3.16 -48.23
N ASP A 345 -5.29 2.26 -47.83
CA ASP A 345 -4.12 1.86 -48.62
C ASP A 345 -4.48 0.90 -49.77
N GLY A 346 -5.76 0.52 -49.90
CA GLY A 346 -6.27 -0.37 -50.95
C GLY A 346 -5.81 -1.83 -50.81
N ILE A 347 -5.26 -2.21 -49.66
CA ILE A 347 -4.79 -3.57 -49.35
C ILE A 347 -6.00 -4.49 -49.08
N ILE A 348 -7.07 -3.95 -48.50
CA ILE A 348 -8.34 -4.64 -48.26
C ILE A 348 -9.43 -4.00 -49.12
N SER A 349 -10.08 -4.80 -49.98
CA SER A 349 -11.24 -4.38 -50.76
C SER A 349 -12.53 -4.74 -50.02
N VAL A 350 -13.45 -3.78 -49.88
CA VAL A 350 -14.82 -4.03 -49.37
C VAL A 350 -15.65 -4.82 -50.38
N TRP A 351 -15.28 -4.76 -51.65
CA TRP A 351 -16.02 -5.37 -52.75
C TRP A 351 -15.46 -6.77 -53.09
N PRO A 352 -16.34 -7.76 -53.34
CA PRO A 352 -15.93 -9.12 -53.71
C PRO A 352 -15.21 -9.19 -55.07
N ASP A 353 -15.53 -8.28 -55.98
CA ASP A 353 -14.93 -8.12 -57.30
C ASP A 353 -15.06 -6.68 -57.80
N GLU A 354 -14.22 -6.32 -58.76
CA GLU A 354 -14.14 -4.96 -59.33
C GLU A 354 -15.39 -4.61 -60.17
N ASP A 355 -16.07 -5.60 -60.75
CA ASP A 355 -17.28 -5.38 -61.55
C ASP A 355 -18.44 -4.92 -60.65
N THR A 356 -18.60 -5.54 -59.48
CA THR A 356 -19.58 -5.16 -58.46
C THR A 356 -19.28 -3.76 -57.92
N ARG A 357 -18.01 -3.45 -57.67
CA ARG A 357 -17.60 -2.10 -57.26
C ARG A 357 -18.01 -1.06 -58.29
N GLN A 358 -17.68 -1.29 -59.56
CA GLN A 358 -18.01 -0.37 -60.65
C GLN A 358 -19.52 -0.23 -60.86
N PHE A 359 -20.31 -1.27 -60.62
CA PHE A 359 -21.77 -1.18 -60.70
C PHE A 359 -22.36 -0.20 -59.66
N TYR A 360 -21.84 -0.22 -58.42
CA TYR A 360 -22.34 0.64 -57.34
C TYR A 360 -21.67 2.03 -57.29
N GLU A 361 -20.39 2.13 -57.66
CA GLU A 361 -19.64 3.39 -57.65
C GLU A 361 -19.76 4.15 -58.97
N SER A 362 -19.88 3.46 -60.12
CA SER A 362 -20.12 4.12 -61.39
C SER A 362 -21.61 4.39 -61.55
N ARG A 363 -21.98 5.67 -61.45
CA ARG A 363 -23.34 6.11 -61.75
C ARG A 363 -23.58 5.94 -63.24
N MET A 364 -24.35 4.92 -63.58
CA MET A 364 -24.75 4.68 -64.96
C MET A 364 -25.64 5.84 -65.43
N GLU A 365 -25.16 6.64 -66.39
CA GLU A 365 -25.94 7.74 -66.95
C GLU A 365 -27.05 7.17 -67.82
N LEU A 366 -28.27 7.09 -67.26
CA LEU A 366 -29.48 6.62 -67.94
C LEU A 366 -29.74 7.31 -69.29
N ARG A 367 -29.21 8.53 -69.47
CA ARG A 367 -29.22 9.31 -70.72
C ARG A 367 -28.56 8.59 -71.90
N GLN A 368 -27.58 7.73 -71.65
CA GLN A 368 -26.78 7.11 -72.72
C GLN A 368 -27.33 5.75 -73.18
N ILE A 369 -28.18 5.11 -72.39
CA ILE A 369 -28.64 3.73 -72.61
C ILE A 369 -30.06 3.68 -73.15
N VAL A 370 -30.92 4.61 -72.74
CA VAL A 370 -32.32 4.64 -73.18
C VAL A 370 -32.45 5.59 -74.37
N PRO A 371 -33.10 5.19 -75.47
CA PRO A 371 -33.30 6.05 -76.64
C PRO A 371 -33.89 7.40 -76.24
N ALA A 372 -33.30 8.49 -76.75
CA ALA A 372 -33.65 9.88 -76.38
C ALA A 372 -35.15 10.21 -76.53
N ILE A 373 -35.88 9.46 -77.35
CA ILE A 373 -37.33 9.57 -77.57
C ILE A 373 -38.14 9.35 -76.28
N LEU A 374 -37.68 8.49 -75.36
CA LEU A 374 -38.36 8.23 -74.08
C LEU A 374 -38.11 9.32 -73.03
N PHE A 375 -37.08 10.15 -73.22
CA PHE A 375 -36.76 11.26 -72.31
C PHE A 375 -37.43 12.58 -72.70
N GLN A 376 -37.85 12.76 -73.95
CA GLN A 376 -38.44 14.03 -74.43
C GLN A 376 -39.70 14.45 -73.65
N ASP A 377 -40.57 13.49 -73.30
CA ASP A 377 -41.79 13.77 -72.51
C ASP A 377 -41.51 13.93 -71.00
N SER A 378 -40.38 13.41 -70.51
CA SER A 378 -40.01 13.43 -69.08
C SER A 378 -39.15 14.65 -68.73
N GLU A 379 -38.24 15.08 -69.61
CA GLU A 379 -37.48 16.33 -69.44
C GLU A 379 -38.41 17.55 -69.40
N GLN A 380 -39.53 17.52 -70.15
CA GLN A 380 -40.53 18.59 -70.07
C GLN A 380 -41.27 18.62 -68.73
N ARG A 381 -41.49 17.48 -68.06
CA ARG A 381 -42.13 17.43 -66.73
C ARG A 381 -41.20 17.83 -65.58
N THR A 382 -39.90 17.63 -65.71
CA THR A 382 -38.93 17.97 -64.65
C THR A 382 -38.45 19.43 -64.73
N LEU A 383 -38.73 20.13 -65.83
CA LEU A 383 -38.36 21.54 -66.04
C LEU A 383 -39.51 22.53 -65.85
N GLU A 384 -40.73 22.08 -65.59
CA GLU A 384 -41.74 22.96 -64.99
C GLU A 384 -41.30 23.22 -63.54
N PRO A 385 -41.04 24.48 -63.15
CA PRO A 385 -40.82 24.80 -61.76
C PRO A 385 -42.13 24.51 -61.06
N VAL A 386 -42.17 23.42 -60.30
CA VAL A 386 -43.19 23.19 -59.30
C VAL A 386 -42.93 24.23 -58.20
N GLU A 387 -43.40 25.47 -58.42
CA GLU A 387 -43.78 26.38 -57.35
C GLU A 387 -45.04 25.79 -56.71
N SER A 388 -44.87 24.70 -55.96
CA SER A 388 -45.80 24.35 -54.90
C SER A 388 -45.01 24.48 -53.62
N GLU A 389 -45.48 25.39 -52.76
CA GLU A 389 -45.11 25.47 -51.36
C GLU A 389 -44.94 24.05 -50.79
N MET A 390 -43.82 23.82 -50.12
CA MET A 390 -43.67 22.62 -49.31
C MET A 390 -44.71 22.71 -48.19
N ASP A 391 -45.90 22.15 -48.43
CA ASP A 391 -46.84 21.86 -47.36
C ASP A 391 -46.11 20.99 -46.35
N ASP A 392 -46.10 21.45 -45.09
CA ASP A 392 -45.61 20.71 -43.93
C ASP A 392 -46.11 19.27 -44.01
N VAL A 393 -45.18 18.32 -44.12
CA VAL A 393 -45.50 16.90 -43.99
C VAL A 393 -45.90 16.68 -42.54
N ASP A 394 -47.21 16.57 -42.31
CA ASP A 394 -47.79 16.23 -41.02
C ASP A 394 -47.30 14.83 -40.59
N VAL A 395 -46.44 14.79 -39.56
CA VAL A 395 -45.84 13.56 -39.02
C VAL A 395 -46.71 12.92 -37.91
N THR A 396 -47.95 13.37 -37.71
CA THR A 396 -48.82 12.89 -36.62
C THR A 396 -49.41 11.48 -36.80
N GLY A 397 -48.99 10.73 -37.83
CA GLY A 397 -49.51 9.38 -38.13
C GLY A 397 -48.55 8.20 -37.89
N LEU A 398 -47.37 8.43 -37.30
CA LEU A 398 -46.36 7.37 -37.09
C LEU A 398 -46.40 6.71 -35.69
N GLU A 399 -47.38 7.04 -34.85
CA GLU A 399 -47.51 6.49 -33.49
C GLU A 399 -48.20 5.11 -33.42
N ASP A 400 -48.70 4.54 -34.52
CA ASP A 400 -49.46 3.27 -34.52
C ASP A 400 -48.80 2.12 -35.32
N ILE A 401 -47.46 2.07 -35.41
CA ILE A 401 -46.77 0.81 -35.76
C ILE A 401 -46.42 0.11 -34.45
N ILE A 402 -47.30 -0.80 -34.06
CA ILE A 402 -47.06 -1.81 -33.03
C ILE A 402 -45.82 -2.60 -33.46
N GLU A 403 -44.70 -2.44 -32.73
CA GLU A 403 -43.60 -3.39 -32.74
C GLU A 403 -44.15 -4.72 -32.21
N GLU A 404 -44.36 -5.68 -33.11
CA GLU A 404 -44.55 -7.08 -32.73
C GLU A 404 -43.21 -7.60 -32.18
N ASP A 405 -43.13 -7.69 -30.86
CA ASP A 405 -42.05 -8.35 -30.13
C ASP A 405 -41.85 -9.79 -30.65
N GLU A 406 -40.71 -10.04 -31.28
CA GLU A 406 -40.17 -11.39 -31.46
C GLU A 406 -39.74 -11.96 -30.09
N VAL A 407 -40.61 -12.81 -29.55
CA VAL A 407 -40.32 -14.11 -28.91
C VAL A 407 -38.95 -14.23 -28.21
N GLU A 408 -38.92 -13.92 -26.91
CA GLU A 408 -37.92 -14.51 -25.98
C GLU A 408 -38.23 -15.99 -25.77
N ASP A 409 -37.45 -16.86 -26.42
CA ASP A 409 -37.37 -18.29 -26.08
C ASP A 409 -36.77 -18.48 -24.69
N LYS A 410 -37.66 -18.81 -23.75
CA LYS A 410 -37.33 -19.32 -22.41
C LYS A 410 -36.88 -20.78 -22.49
N GLU A 411 -35.61 -21.00 -22.81
CA GLU A 411 -34.93 -22.27 -22.51
C GLU A 411 -33.57 -22.01 -21.85
N THR A 412 -33.57 -21.75 -20.53
CA THR A 412 -32.44 -22.11 -19.63
C THR A 412 -32.81 -22.20 -18.14
N ALA A 413 -34.09 -22.09 -17.74
CA ALA A 413 -34.51 -22.11 -16.34
C ALA A 413 -35.21 -23.41 -15.88
N ALA A 414 -34.94 -24.56 -16.53
CA ALA A 414 -35.51 -25.86 -16.15
C ALA A 414 -34.49 -26.92 -15.71
N LEU A 415 -33.18 -26.61 -15.67
CA LEU A 415 -32.13 -27.60 -15.33
C LEU A 415 -31.47 -27.44 -13.95
N ALA A 416 -31.97 -26.53 -13.10
CA ALA A 416 -31.42 -26.28 -11.76
C ALA A 416 -32.31 -26.71 -10.58
N ALA A 417 -33.43 -27.42 -10.83
CA ALA A 417 -34.32 -27.93 -9.77
C ALA A 417 -34.15 -29.44 -9.47
N ALA A 418 -33.20 -30.12 -10.12
CA ALA A 418 -33.02 -31.58 -9.98
C ALA A 418 -31.69 -32.02 -9.32
N ALA A 419 -30.86 -31.11 -8.83
CA ALA A 419 -29.60 -31.47 -8.18
C ALA A 419 -29.41 -30.72 -6.85
N GLY A 420 -29.95 -31.31 -5.77
CA GLY A 420 -29.46 -30.99 -4.42
C GLY A 420 -30.50 -30.97 -3.31
N VAL A 421 -31.10 -32.11 -2.97
CA VAL A 421 -31.25 -32.48 -1.55
C VAL A 421 -31.02 -33.99 -1.42
N CYS A 422 -29.75 -34.35 -1.23
CA CYS A 422 -29.36 -35.60 -0.61
C CYS A 422 -29.22 -35.30 0.89
N GLU A 423 -30.20 -35.68 1.71
CA GLU A 423 -29.97 -35.85 3.14
C GLU A 423 -30.70 -37.06 3.73
N VAL A 424 -29.86 -37.95 4.24
CA VAL A 424 -29.96 -38.61 5.55
C VAL A 424 -31.09 -39.62 5.77
N ARG A 425 -30.63 -40.89 5.75
CA ARG A 425 -31.22 -42.05 6.41
C ARG A 425 -31.78 -41.73 7.80
N LYS A 426 -33.03 -42.11 8.05
CA LYS A 426 -33.46 -42.64 9.35
C LYS A 426 -33.94 -44.08 9.18
N VAL A 427 -33.29 -44.93 9.94
CA VAL A 427 -33.66 -46.30 10.28
C VAL A 427 -34.89 -46.24 11.18
N GLU A 428 -35.91 -47.07 10.91
CA GLU A 428 -36.68 -47.82 11.93
C GLU A 428 -37.79 -48.68 11.28
N ASP A 429 -37.53 -49.99 11.30
CA ASP A 429 -38.40 -51.12 11.63
C ASP A 429 -39.68 -51.53 10.87
N ILE A 430 -39.85 -52.86 10.91
CA ILE A 430 -41.08 -53.69 10.82
C ILE A 430 -41.40 -54.28 9.43
N LYS A 431 -40.74 -55.39 9.06
CA LYS A 431 -41.23 -56.77 9.27
C LYS A 431 -40.24 -57.83 8.82
#